data_AF-A0A8S1AVV6-F1
#
_entry.id   AF-A0A8S1AVV6-F1
#
_cell.length_a   1.000
_cell.length_b   1.000
_cell.length_c   1.000
_cell.angle_alpha   90.00
_cell.angle_beta   90.00
_cell.angle_gamma   90.00
#
_symmetry.space_group_name_H-M   'P 1'
#
loop_
_entity.id
_entity.type
_entity.pdbx_description
1 polymer ?
#
loop_
_entity_poly.entity_id
_entity_poly.type
_entity_poly.pdbx_seq_one_letter_code
_entity_poly.pdbx_strand_id
1 'polypeptide(L)'
;MHIVSSPQCTVENIDHKFTVCGHSFSSCDRAFGLVEKQKKYFPDIYVPEHWNNVILATRKKKPFKTVEMKRDDFISTKALETNITNRKIGVDRSKVEWLQIQWILYNKSHPFSMFFKYSNEPEREEKSAMRKKDLLCLLEYVPPIYHPFYQQLKVSTNAGNELDGALSDSPTE
;
A
#
# COMPACT_ATOMS: atom_id res chain seq x y z
N MET A 1 8.29 1.25 -8.78
CA MET A 1 7.04 0.52 -9.04
C MET A 1 6.85 0.43 -10.55
N HIS A 2 6.84 -0.79 -11.12
CA HIS A 2 6.98 -1.06 -12.56
C HIS A 2 5.93 -0.38 -13.48
N ILE A 3 4.78 0.03 -12.92
CA ILE A 3 3.65 0.59 -13.68
C ILE A 3 3.96 1.99 -14.21
N VAL A 4 4.60 2.85 -13.42
CA VAL A 4 4.92 4.24 -13.83
C VAL A 4 6.24 4.33 -14.61
N SER A 5 7.09 3.29 -14.51
CA SER A 5 8.42 3.24 -15.13
C SER A 5 8.45 2.49 -16.46
N SER A 6 7.33 1.93 -16.93
CA SER A 6 7.28 1.28 -18.24
C SER A 6 7.40 2.34 -19.35
N PRO A 7 8.28 2.16 -20.35
CA PRO A 7 8.40 3.08 -21.49
C PRO A 7 7.08 3.27 -22.28
N GLN A 8 6.17 2.30 -22.16
CA GLN A 8 4.88 2.27 -22.84
C GLN A 8 3.75 2.92 -22.01
N CYS A 9 4.02 3.30 -20.76
CA CYS A 9 3.01 3.90 -19.88
C CYS A 9 2.93 5.41 -20.13
N THR A 10 1.75 5.86 -20.58
CA THR A 10 1.43 7.29 -20.81
C THR A 10 0.91 8.01 -19.57
N VAL A 11 0.62 7.27 -18.50
CA VAL A 11 0.03 7.83 -17.28
C VAL A 11 1.08 8.63 -16.51
N GLU A 12 0.80 9.91 -16.26
CA GLU A 12 1.70 10.81 -15.53
C GLU A 12 1.55 10.67 -14.00
N ASN A 13 0.32 10.53 -13.54
CA ASN A 13 -0.03 10.46 -12.12
C ASN A 13 -0.96 9.28 -11.84
N ILE A 14 -0.69 8.55 -10.76
CA ILE A 14 -1.55 7.49 -10.23
C ILE A 14 -2.00 7.89 -8.83
N ASP A 15 -3.31 8.07 -8.69
CA ASP A 15 -3.97 8.48 -7.45
C ASP A 15 -4.62 7.30 -6.75
N HIS A 16 -4.10 6.91 -5.58
CA HIS A 16 -4.72 5.93 -4.71
C HIS A 16 -5.45 6.66 -3.60
N LYS A 17 -6.78 6.74 -3.68
CA LYS A 17 -7.63 7.39 -2.67
C LYS A 17 -8.27 6.34 -1.77
N PHE A 18 -8.11 6.51 -0.47
CA PHE A 18 -8.66 5.65 0.57
C PHE A 18 -9.80 6.36 1.29
N THR A 19 -10.78 5.58 1.71
CA THR A 19 -11.90 6.06 2.54
C THR A 19 -11.47 6.18 3.99
N VAL A 20 -12.09 7.10 4.73
CA VAL A 20 -11.94 7.17 6.19
C VAL A 20 -12.50 5.90 6.84
N CYS A 21 -11.81 5.40 7.86
CA CYS A 21 -12.27 4.28 8.66
C CYS A 21 -13.66 4.56 9.28
N GLY A 22 -14.57 3.58 9.26
CA GLY A 22 -15.85 3.66 9.98
C GLY A 22 -17.12 3.78 9.12
N HIS A 23 -16.99 3.95 7.80
CA HIS A 23 -18.15 4.10 6.89
C HIS A 23 -18.14 3.18 5.67
N SER A 24 -17.26 2.17 5.65
CA SER A 24 -17.22 1.17 4.61
C SER A 24 -18.35 0.16 4.80
N PHE A 25 -19.51 0.40 4.17
CA PHE A 25 -20.54 -0.61 4.03
C PHE A 25 -20.14 -1.58 2.93
N SER A 26 -19.80 -2.83 3.29
CA SER A 26 -19.56 -3.83 2.27
C SER A 26 -20.90 -4.39 1.79
N SER A 27 -21.11 -4.44 0.48
CA SER A 27 -22.34 -5.01 -0.08
C SER A 27 -22.56 -6.47 0.33
N CYS A 28 -21.48 -7.19 0.71
CA CYS A 28 -21.55 -8.55 1.22
C CYS A 28 -22.07 -8.68 2.66
N ASP A 29 -22.08 -7.61 3.46
CA ASP A 29 -22.55 -7.65 4.85
C ASP A 29 -24.03 -8.09 4.93
N ARG A 30 -24.84 -7.63 3.97
CA ARG A 30 -26.23 -8.07 3.83
C ARG A 30 -26.34 -9.55 3.52
N ALA A 31 -25.44 -10.09 2.70
CA ALA A 31 -25.43 -11.51 2.36
C ALA A 31 -25.07 -12.36 3.58
N PHE A 32 -24.08 -11.94 4.38
CA PHE A 32 -23.71 -12.62 5.62
C PHE A 32 -24.85 -12.65 6.63
N GLY A 33 -25.54 -11.53 6.83
CA GLY A 33 -26.71 -11.49 7.72
C GLY A 33 -27.83 -12.45 7.32
N LEU A 34 -28.02 -12.69 6.01
CA LEU A 34 -28.99 -13.70 5.53
C LEU A 34 -28.51 -15.13 5.83
N VAL A 35 -27.23 -15.43 5.62
CA VAL A 35 -26.64 -16.75 5.90
C VAL A 35 -26.72 -17.05 7.40
N GLU A 36 -26.40 -16.07 8.26
CA GLU A 36 -26.51 -16.19 9.72
C GLU A 36 -27.95 -16.43 10.18
N LYS A 37 -28.93 -15.78 9.54
CA LYS A 37 -30.34 -16.05 9.81
C LYS A 37 -30.71 -17.48 9.40
N GLN A 38 -30.22 -17.93 8.25
CA GLN A 38 -30.49 -19.28 7.74
C GLN A 38 -29.85 -20.37 8.60
N LYS A 39 -28.67 -20.12 9.15
CA LYS A 39 -27.96 -21.01 10.08
C LYS A 39 -28.85 -21.52 11.21
N LYS A 40 -29.79 -20.70 11.72
CA LYS A 40 -30.71 -21.08 12.82
C LYS A 40 -31.56 -22.32 12.51
N TYR A 41 -31.74 -22.65 11.24
CA TYR A 41 -32.50 -23.83 10.78
C TYR A 41 -31.61 -25.04 10.49
N PHE A 42 -30.29 -24.92 10.64
CA PHE A 42 -29.30 -25.96 10.41
C PHE A 42 -28.53 -26.22 11.73
N PRO A 43 -29.02 -27.12 12.60
CA PRO A 43 -28.37 -27.40 13.89
C PRO A 43 -27.03 -28.13 13.73
N ASP A 44 -26.84 -28.89 12.65
CA ASP A 44 -25.75 -29.86 12.49
C ASP A 44 -24.61 -29.36 11.58
N ILE A 45 -23.92 -28.30 12.01
CA ILE A 45 -22.77 -27.75 11.27
C ILE A 45 -21.47 -28.14 12.00
N TYR A 46 -20.86 -29.23 11.56
CA TYR A 46 -19.65 -29.79 12.19
C TYR A 46 -18.37 -29.59 11.37
N VAL A 47 -18.51 -29.52 10.04
CA VAL A 47 -17.38 -29.37 9.11
C VAL A 47 -17.65 -28.21 8.14
N PRO A 48 -16.61 -27.58 7.56
CA PRO A 48 -16.76 -26.44 6.65
C PRO A 48 -17.71 -26.70 5.49
N GLU A 49 -17.74 -27.91 4.95
CA GLU A 49 -18.56 -28.32 3.81
C GLU A 49 -20.06 -28.24 4.13
N HIS A 50 -20.46 -28.38 5.40
CA HIS A 50 -21.86 -28.23 5.81
C HIS A 50 -22.38 -26.80 5.60
N TRP A 51 -21.49 -25.79 5.62
CA TRP A 51 -21.88 -24.41 5.31
C TRP A 51 -22.34 -24.25 3.87
N ASN A 52 -21.90 -25.10 2.95
CA ASN A 52 -22.36 -25.06 1.56
C ASN A 52 -23.88 -25.22 1.49
N ASN A 53 -24.45 -26.12 2.30
CA ASN A 53 -25.89 -26.35 2.38
C ASN A 53 -26.64 -25.14 2.94
N VAL A 54 -26.08 -24.49 3.98
CA VAL A 54 -26.66 -23.28 4.58
C VAL A 54 -26.69 -22.13 3.57
N ILE A 55 -25.57 -21.92 2.86
CA ILE A 55 -25.42 -20.85 1.86
C ILE A 55 -26.39 -21.06 0.70
N LEU A 56 -26.48 -22.28 0.16
CA LEU A 56 -27.42 -22.62 -0.92
C LEU A 56 -28.88 -22.42 -0.48
N ALA A 57 -29.22 -22.76 0.75
CA ALA A 57 -30.57 -22.61 1.29
C ALA A 57 -30.97 -21.16 1.64
N THR A 58 -30.02 -20.22 1.67
CA THR A 58 -30.24 -18.85 2.16
C THR A 58 -31.17 -18.03 1.27
N ARG A 59 -31.11 -18.20 -0.06
CA ARG A 59 -31.93 -17.44 -1.02
C ARG A 59 -32.69 -18.38 -1.96
N LYS A 60 -34.02 -18.40 -1.82
CA LYS A 60 -34.90 -19.15 -2.74
C LYS A 60 -34.95 -18.53 -4.15
N LYS A 61 -34.97 -17.20 -4.24
CA LYS A 61 -34.92 -16.44 -5.50
C LYS A 61 -33.49 -15.99 -5.77
N LYS A 62 -32.90 -16.51 -6.84
CA LYS A 62 -31.46 -16.38 -7.18
C LYS A 62 -30.56 -16.88 -6.03
N PRO A 63 -30.43 -18.22 -5.88
CA PRO A 63 -29.56 -18.83 -4.88
C PRO A 63 -28.11 -18.35 -5.01
N PHE A 64 -27.38 -18.37 -3.90
CA PHE A 64 -25.94 -18.12 -3.95
C PHE A 64 -25.23 -19.26 -4.69
N LYS A 65 -24.14 -18.92 -5.37
CA LYS A 65 -23.24 -19.92 -5.94
C LYS A 65 -22.09 -20.14 -4.96
N THR A 66 -22.03 -21.32 -4.38
CA THR A 66 -20.92 -21.71 -3.51
C THR A 66 -19.75 -22.19 -4.37
N VAL A 67 -18.58 -21.59 -4.18
CA VAL A 67 -17.33 -22.01 -4.81
C VAL A 67 -16.44 -22.53 -3.70
N GLU A 68 -16.18 -23.83 -3.72
CA GLU A 68 -15.28 -24.47 -2.77
C GLU A 68 -13.83 -24.14 -3.15
N MET A 69 -13.10 -23.51 -2.24
CA MET A 69 -11.69 -23.18 -2.43
C MET A 69 -10.81 -24.25 -1.80
N LYS A 70 -9.82 -24.71 -2.54
CA LYS A 70 -8.80 -25.66 -2.08
C LYS A 70 -7.57 -24.90 -1.59
N ARG A 71 -6.68 -25.61 -0.88
CA ARG A 71 -5.39 -25.07 -0.43
C ARG A 71 -4.62 -24.39 -1.57
N ASP A 72 -4.65 -24.96 -2.76
CA ASP A 72 -3.91 -24.46 -3.93
C ASP A 72 -4.48 -23.12 -4.46
N ASP A 73 -5.70 -22.74 -4.10
CA ASP A 73 -6.29 -21.45 -4.43
C ASP A 73 -5.76 -20.32 -3.52
N PHE A 74 -5.10 -20.66 -2.41
CA PHE A 74 -4.55 -19.69 -1.46
C PHE A 74 -3.05 -19.49 -1.67
N ILE A 75 -2.68 -18.34 -2.22
CA ILE A 75 -1.29 -17.96 -2.46
C ILE A 75 -0.74 -17.19 -1.27
N SER A 76 0.46 -17.56 -0.80
CA SER A 76 1.13 -16.85 0.30
C SER A 76 1.72 -15.53 -0.16
N THR A 77 1.47 -14.46 0.60
CA THR A 77 2.07 -13.13 0.42
C THR A 77 3.38 -12.93 1.17
N LYS A 78 3.88 -13.95 1.88
CA LYS A 78 5.05 -13.82 2.78
C LYS A 78 6.32 -13.34 2.08
N ALA A 79 6.55 -13.80 0.85
CA ALA A 79 7.68 -13.35 0.04
C ALA A 79 7.58 -11.85 -0.28
N LEU A 80 6.38 -11.37 -0.59
CA LEU A 80 6.12 -9.96 -0.83
C LEU A 80 6.30 -9.14 0.45
N GLU A 81 5.76 -9.61 1.58
CA GLU A 81 5.88 -8.95 2.88
C GLU A 81 7.34 -8.77 3.32
N THR A 82 8.18 -9.79 3.08
CA THR A 82 9.62 -9.74 3.40
C THR A 82 10.34 -8.66 2.59
N ASN A 83 9.86 -8.38 1.38
CA ASN A 83 10.41 -7.37 0.49
C ASN A 83 9.83 -5.96 0.74
N ILE A 84 8.79 -5.83 1.58
CA ILE A 84 8.19 -4.53 1.92
C ILE A 84 8.80 -4.01 3.22
N THR A 85 9.34 -2.79 3.17
CA THR A 85 9.80 -2.10 4.38
C THR A 85 8.68 -1.24 4.97
N ASN A 86 8.26 -1.51 6.20
CA ASN A 86 7.33 -0.63 6.93
C ASN A 86 8.05 0.64 7.41
N ARG A 87 7.87 1.73 6.67
CA ARG A 87 8.57 2.99 6.91
C ARG A 87 7.78 3.91 7.80
N LYS A 88 8.24 4.07 9.04
CA LYS A 88 7.59 4.92 10.05
C LYS A 88 8.07 6.38 10.01
N ILE A 89 9.09 6.68 9.21
CA ILE A 89 9.75 7.98 9.17
C ILE A 89 9.92 8.41 7.71
N GLY A 90 9.54 9.65 7.40
CA GLY A 90 9.67 10.32 6.11
C GLY A 90 11.07 10.88 5.86
N VAL A 91 11.23 11.57 4.74
CA VAL A 91 12.54 12.12 4.34
C VAL A 91 12.90 13.44 5.01
N ASP A 92 11.89 14.15 5.47
CA ASP A 92 11.92 15.27 6.40
C ASP A 92 12.10 14.83 7.87
N ARG A 93 12.28 13.52 8.13
CA ARG A 93 12.25 12.90 9.47
C ARG A 93 10.90 13.02 10.19
N SER A 94 9.81 13.38 9.49
CA SER A 94 8.47 13.36 10.07
C SER A 94 7.98 11.93 10.26
N LYS A 95 7.06 11.74 11.20
CA LYS A 95 6.41 10.45 11.45
C LYS A 95 5.39 10.17 10.34
N VAL A 96 5.42 8.96 9.79
CA VAL A 96 4.44 8.50 8.79
C VAL A 96 3.38 7.64 9.47
N GLU A 97 2.14 8.12 9.49
CA GLU A 97 0.99 7.43 10.09
C GLU A 97 0.17 6.73 9.00
N TRP A 98 0.65 5.56 8.55
CA TRP A 98 0.06 4.82 7.41
C TRP A 98 -1.46 4.65 7.46
N LEU A 99 -2.03 4.40 8.63
CA LEU A 99 -3.47 4.19 8.81
C LEU A 99 -4.31 5.46 8.64
N GLN A 100 -3.69 6.65 8.74
CA GLN A 100 -4.36 7.93 8.54
C GLN A 100 -4.25 8.44 7.10
N ILE A 101 -3.40 7.82 6.28
CA ILE A 101 -3.21 8.25 4.90
C ILE A 101 -4.51 8.05 4.12
N GLN A 102 -5.05 9.14 3.57
CA GLN A 102 -6.26 9.11 2.75
C GLN A 102 -5.97 9.16 1.25
N TRP A 103 -4.75 9.56 0.87
CA TRP A 103 -4.35 9.59 -0.52
C TRP A 103 -2.86 9.35 -0.66
N ILE A 104 -2.51 8.49 -1.62
CA ILE A 104 -1.16 8.24 -2.06
C ILE A 104 -1.07 8.59 -3.55
N LEU A 105 -0.05 9.37 -3.91
CA LEU A 105 0.22 9.80 -5.26
C LEU A 105 1.58 9.25 -5.73
N TYR A 106 1.56 8.67 -6.92
CA TYR A 106 2.76 8.26 -7.64
C TYR A 106 2.88 9.06 -8.94
N ASN A 107 4.04 9.67 -9.16
CA ASN A 107 4.28 10.55 -10.30
C ASN A 107 5.42 9.98 -11.17
N LYS A 108 5.25 10.08 -12.49
CA LYS A 108 6.22 9.57 -13.47
C LYS A 108 7.57 10.29 -13.43
N SER A 109 7.60 11.58 -13.14
CA SER A 109 8.82 12.37 -12.98
C SER A 109 9.61 12.01 -11.72
N HIS A 110 8.92 11.47 -10.71
CA HIS A 110 9.50 11.03 -9.44
C HIS A 110 9.15 9.56 -9.17
N PRO A 111 9.62 8.61 -10.01
CA PRO A 111 9.17 7.21 -9.99
C PRO A 111 9.56 6.43 -8.72
N PHE A 112 10.39 7.04 -7.88
CA PHE A 112 10.98 6.46 -6.66
C PHE A 112 10.50 7.17 -5.40
N SER A 113 9.65 8.17 -5.55
CA SER A 113 9.03 8.91 -4.47
C SER A 113 7.56 8.51 -4.38
N MET A 114 7.08 8.37 -3.16
CA MET A 114 5.67 8.19 -2.85
C MET A 114 5.21 9.43 -2.10
N PHE A 115 4.25 10.16 -2.65
CA PHE A 115 3.64 11.31 -1.98
C PHE A 115 2.37 10.87 -1.28
N PHE A 116 2.03 11.47 -0.16
CA PHE A 116 0.81 11.12 0.56
C PHE A 116 0.22 12.34 1.27
N LYS A 117 -1.08 12.28 1.56
CA LYS A 117 -1.75 13.24 2.45
C LYS A 117 -2.76 12.54 3.36
N TYR A 118 -3.04 13.17 4.48
CA TYR A 118 -3.96 12.66 5.50
C TYR A 118 -5.41 13.09 5.31
N SER A 119 -5.70 14.00 4.36
CA SER A 119 -7.05 14.49 4.10
C SER A 119 -7.31 14.63 2.60
N ASN A 120 -8.49 14.19 2.15
CA ASN A 120 -8.94 14.43 0.78
C ASN A 120 -9.52 15.84 0.55
N GLU A 121 -9.69 16.63 1.61
CA GLU A 121 -10.06 18.04 1.50
C GLU A 121 -9.02 18.83 0.69
N PRO A 122 -9.44 19.86 -0.06
CA PRO A 122 -8.57 20.57 -1.01
C PRO A 122 -7.45 21.44 -0.41
N GLU A 123 -7.10 21.30 0.88
CA GLU A 123 -5.97 22.03 1.47
C GLU A 123 -5.04 21.13 2.30
N ARG A 124 -3.74 21.33 2.04
CA ARG A 124 -2.54 20.80 2.73
C ARG A 124 -1.87 19.59 2.03
N GLU A 125 -0.98 19.91 1.09
CA GLU A 125 0.03 18.98 0.57
C GLU A 125 1.17 18.84 1.58
N GLU A 126 1.36 17.65 2.16
CA GLU A 126 2.59 17.30 2.87
C GLU A 126 3.48 16.47 1.94
N LYS A 127 4.74 16.89 1.76
CA LYS A 127 5.70 16.27 0.83
C LYS A 127 6.74 15.48 1.62
N SER A 128 6.79 14.17 1.41
CA SER A 128 7.82 13.28 1.96
C SER A 128 8.21 12.27 0.88
N ALA A 129 9.49 12.22 0.48
CA ALA A 129 9.95 11.55 -0.75
C ALA A 129 11.11 10.57 -0.50
N MET A 130 10.86 9.26 -0.58
CA MET A 130 11.85 8.19 -0.30
C MET A 130 13.08 8.13 -1.24
N ARG A 131 14.25 7.69 -0.75
CA ARG A 131 15.55 7.76 -1.47
C ARG A 131 16.01 6.44 -2.13
N LYS A 132 16.80 6.59 -3.21
CA LYS A 132 17.50 5.62 -4.11
C LYS A 132 17.84 4.20 -3.60
N LYS A 133 17.99 3.98 -2.29
CA LYS A 133 18.42 2.71 -1.70
C LYS A 133 17.47 1.54 -2.00
N ASP A 134 16.16 1.78 -2.03
CA ASP A 134 15.18 0.71 -2.34
C ASP A 134 15.26 0.23 -3.77
N LEU A 135 15.67 1.11 -4.68
CA LEU A 135 15.79 0.73 -6.07
C LEU A 135 16.96 -0.18 -6.33
N LEU A 136 18.04 0.03 -5.59
CA LEU A 136 19.19 -0.86 -5.65
C LEU A 136 18.85 -2.22 -5.04
N CYS A 137 18.01 -2.28 -4.00
CA CYS A 137 17.51 -3.54 -3.46
C CYS A 137 16.58 -4.28 -4.44
N LEU A 138 15.83 -3.56 -5.28
CA LEU A 138 14.94 -4.16 -6.28
C LEU A 138 15.66 -4.73 -7.51
N LEU A 139 16.97 -4.48 -7.66
CA LEU A 139 17.75 -4.99 -8.80
C LEU A 139 17.71 -6.52 -8.91
N GLU A 140 17.61 -7.23 -7.79
CA GLU A 140 17.54 -8.70 -7.80
C GLU A 140 16.31 -9.26 -8.55
N TYR A 141 15.25 -8.45 -8.70
CA TYR A 141 14.02 -8.80 -9.43
C TYR A 141 13.92 -8.14 -10.81
N VAL A 142 14.91 -7.32 -11.19
CA VAL A 142 14.95 -6.62 -12.48
C VAL A 142 15.97 -7.33 -13.39
N PRO A 143 15.69 -7.54 -14.68
CA PRO A 143 16.64 -8.17 -15.58
C PRO A 143 18.01 -7.48 -15.59
N PRO A 144 19.14 -8.23 -15.55
CA PRO A 144 20.50 -7.69 -15.42
C PRO A 144 20.87 -6.62 -16.44
N ILE A 145 20.27 -6.66 -17.64
CA ILE A 145 20.50 -5.67 -18.71
C ILE A 145 20.18 -4.23 -18.29
N TYR A 146 19.29 -4.04 -17.31
CA TYR A 146 18.90 -2.72 -16.82
C TYR A 146 19.67 -2.28 -15.58
N HIS A 147 20.49 -3.15 -14.97
CA HIS A 147 21.24 -2.84 -13.74
C HIS A 147 22.24 -1.69 -13.89
N PRO A 148 23.02 -1.59 -14.99
CA PRO A 148 24.00 -0.50 -15.15
C PRO A 148 23.36 0.89 -15.12
N PHE A 149 22.13 1.00 -15.64
CA PHE A 149 21.36 2.23 -15.64
C PHE A 149 21.05 2.70 -14.21
N TYR A 150 20.54 1.82 -13.35
CA TYR A 150 20.17 2.17 -11.96
C TYR A 150 21.39 2.48 -11.08
N GLN A 151 22.52 1.84 -11.35
CA GLN A 151 23.77 2.09 -10.62
C GLN A 151 24.33 3.48 -10.92
N GLN A 152 24.22 3.94 -12.18
CA GLN A 152 24.79 5.21 -12.66
C GLN A 152 23.90 6.44 -12.40
N LEU A 153 22.73 6.29 -11.77
CA LEU A 153 21.81 7.39 -11.50
C LEU A 153 22.43 8.44 -10.54
N LYS A 154 22.52 9.71 -10.94
CA LYS A 154 22.95 10.81 -10.05
C LYS A 154 21.81 11.22 -9.10
N VAL A 155 22.09 11.30 -7.81
CA VAL A 155 21.17 11.86 -6.80
C VAL A 155 21.49 13.35 -6.69
N SER A 156 20.51 14.24 -6.83
CA SER A 156 20.70 15.64 -6.49
C SER A 156 20.75 15.79 -4.96
N THR A 157 21.95 15.79 -4.38
CA THR A 157 22.18 16.26 -3.01
C THR A 157 22.15 17.79 -3.02
N ASN A 158 20.97 18.38 -2.91
CA ASN A 158 20.85 19.77 -2.46
C ASN A 158 19.94 19.79 -1.24
N ALA A 159 20.57 19.83 -0.06
CA ALA A 159 19.99 20.33 1.18
C ALA A 159 21.13 20.69 2.15
N GLY A 160 21.27 21.98 2.44
CA GLY A 160 21.77 22.51 3.71
C GLY A 160 23.25 22.31 4.03
N ASN A 161 24.10 23.20 3.52
CA ASN A 161 25.39 23.53 4.14
C ASN A 161 25.51 25.05 4.24
N GLU A 162 24.68 25.67 5.09
CA GLU A 162 24.97 26.96 5.70
C GLU A 162 24.42 26.89 7.13
N LEU A 163 25.15 27.49 8.08
CA LEU A 163 25.02 27.39 9.54
C LEU A 163 25.89 26.31 10.21
N ASP A 164 27.20 26.47 10.11
CA ASP A 164 28.09 26.32 11.27
C ASP A 164 29.36 27.13 11.03
N GLY A 165 29.50 28.26 11.74
CA GLY A 165 30.65 29.14 11.58
C GLY A 165 30.47 30.54 12.17
N ALA A 166 30.03 30.66 13.41
CA ALA A 166 30.19 31.90 14.18
C ALA A 166 30.06 31.63 15.70
N LEU A 167 31.13 31.11 16.30
CA LEU A 167 31.43 31.29 17.73
C LEU A 167 32.94 31.47 17.82
N SER A 168 33.38 32.71 17.68
CA SER A 168 34.72 33.16 18.04
C SER A 168 34.72 33.47 19.55
N ASP A 169 35.20 32.53 20.36
CA ASP A 169 35.66 32.85 21.71
C ASP A 169 37.14 33.27 21.61
N SER A 170 37.38 34.57 21.77
CA SER A 170 38.68 35.15 22.05
C SER A 170 39.04 34.92 23.53
N PRO A 171 40.22 34.39 23.86
CA PRO A 171 40.75 34.45 25.22
C PRO A 171 41.49 35.78 25.41
N THR A 172 41.04 36.60 26.35
CA THR A 172 41.83 37.72 26.87
C THR A 172 42.59 37.26 28.10
N GLU A 173 43.86 37.65 28.14
CA GLU A 173 44.85 37.55 29.23
C GLU A 173 44.33 38.01 30.60
#